data_AF-A0A961XNA3-F1
#
_entry.id   AF-A0A961XNA3-F1
#
_cell.length_a   1.000
_cell.length_b   1.000
_cell.length_c   1.000
_cell.angle_alpha   90.00
_cell.angle_beta   90.00
_cell.angle_gamma   90.00
#
_symmetry.space_group_name_H-M   'P 1'
#
loop_
_entity.id
_entity.type
_entity.pdbx_description
1 polymer ?
#
loop_
_entity_poly.entity_id
_entity_poly.type
_entity_poly.pdbx_seq_one_letter_code
_entity_poly.pdbx_strand_id
1 'polypeptide(L)'
;MKRQEMAVGATGTGRIAIAVMMMAAAIVAGCKTEGKINPTAGGGGLAGDWRPDGGGYTAQLQSGVFSTIAGDTGNVISQGNYVAISETQVNLEWKSNITGASNSAQCLRPDPNTLNCTDAGGKSFVLRRT
;
A
#
# COMPACT_ATOMS: atom_id res chain seq x y z
N MET A 1 -39.68 0.57 18.68
CA MET A 1 -39.64 -0.55 19.65
C MET A 1 -40.94 -1.34 19.58
N LYS A 2 -40.95 -2.48 18.90
CA LYS A 2 -42.00 -3.55 18.93
C LYS A 2 -41.37 -4.75 18.17
N ARG A 3 -40.57 -5.61 18.83
CA ARG A 3 -40.95 -6.95 19.34
C ARG A 3 -41.86 -7.67 18.34
N GLN A 4 -41.28 -8.39 17.37
CA GLN A 4 -41.01 -9.84 17.40
C GLN A 4 -42.28 -10.66 17.64
N GLU A 5 -42.73 -11.34 16.57
CA GLU A 5 -43.51 -12.57 16.67
C GLU A 5 -42.85 -13.61 15.76
N MET A 6 -42.18 -14.57 16.38
CA MET A 6 -41.85 -15.86 15.77
C MET A 6 -43.06 -16.77 15.95
N ALA A 7 -43.51 -17.41 14.87
CA ALA A 7 -44.32 -18.61 14.96
C ALA A 7 -43.88 -19.58 13.86
N VAL A 8 -42.97 -20.47 14.24
CA VAL A 8 -42.63 -21.68 13.50
C VAL A 8 -43.85 -22.60 13.59
N GLY A 9 -44.48 -22.89 12.45
CA GLY A 9 -45.56 -23.87 12.34
C GLY A 9 -45.05 -25.08 11.59
N ALA A 10 -44.59 -26.10 12.30
CA ALA A 10 -44.22 -27.39 11.70
C ALA A 10 -44.93 -28.52 12.46
N THR A 11 -46.11 -28.90 11.97
CA THR A 11 -46.74 -30.18 12.33
C THR A 11 -47.60 -30.65 11.15
N GLY A 12 -47.42 -31.90 10.69
CA GLY A 12 -48.44 -32.59 9.90
C GLY A 12 -47.96 -33.27 8.60
N THR A 13 -47.38 -34.45 8.77
CA THR A 13 -47.65 -35.69 8.02
C THR A 13 -48.31 -35.58 6.64
N GLY A 14 -47.55 -35.82 5.57
CA GLY A 14 -48.10 -36.00 4.23
C GLY A 14 -47.04 -36.50 3.25
N ARG A 15 -47.05 -37.80 2.95
CA ARG A 15 -46.26 -38.40 1.87
C ARG A 15 -46.80 -37.88 0.53
N ILE A 16 -46.21 -36.82 0.00
CA ILE A 16 -46.42 -36.41 -1.39
C ILE A 16 -45.06 -36.11 -2.00
N ALA A 17 -44.62 -37.04 -2.85
CA ALA A 17 -43.48 -36.85 -3.73
C ALA A 17 -43.80 -35.71 -4.71
N ILE A 18 -43.08 -34.59 -4.62
CA ILE A 18 -42.98 -33.61 -5.70
C ILE A 18 -41.51 -33.27 -5.85
N ALA A 19 -40.97 -33.76 -6.96
CA ALA A 19 -39.69 -33.39 -7.51
C ALA A 19 -39.76 -31.98 -8.11
N VAL A 20 -38.89 -31.07 -7.68
CA VAL A 20 -38.43 -29.86 -8.41
C VAL A 20 -37.05 -29.54 -7.80
N MET A 21 -35.95 -30.07 -8.30
CA MET A 21 -35.16 -29.63 -9.46
C MET A 21 -34.83 -28.14 -9.48
N MET A 22 -33.53 -27.84 -9.62
CA MET A 22 -32.94 -26.55 -10.02
C MET A 22 -32.85 -25.48 -8.92
N MET A 23 -31.84 -24.64 -8.83
CA MET A 23 -30.48 -24.55 -9.39
C MET A 23 -29.81 -23.46 -8.54
N ALA A 24 -28.50 -23.56 -8.41
CA ALA A 24 -27.68 -22.54 -7.77
C ALA A 24 -27.79 -21.18 -8.49
N ALA A 25 -27.77 -20.09 -7.71
CA ALA A 25 -27.23 -18.80 -8.15
C ALA A 25 -26.82 -17.98 -6.92
N ALA A 26 -25.61 -18.26 -6.41
CA ALA A 26 -24.92 -17.33 -5.53
C ALA A 26 -24.45 -16.15 -6.40
N ILE A 27 -25.29 -15.12 -6.53
CA ILE A 27 -24.87 -13.86 -7.13
C ILE A 27 -24.21 -13.04 -6.01
N VAL A 28 -22.93 -13.33 -5.75
CA VAL A 28 -22.08 -12.36 -5.07
C VAL A 28 -21.83 -11.26 -6.09
N ALA A 29 -22.69 -10.24 -6.08
CA ALA A 29 -22.45 -8.98 -6.76
C ALA A 29 -21.26 -8.31 -6.07
N GLY A 30 -20.05 -8.77 -6.40
CA GLY A 30 -18.81 -8.07 -6.10
C GLY A 30 -18.81 -6.81 -6.95
N CYS A 31 -19.40 -5.75 -6.42
CA CYS A 31 -19.27 -4.41 -6.96
C CYS A 31 -17.79 -4.06 -6.85
N LYS A 32 -17.02 -4.34 -7.90
CA LYS A 32 -15.71 -3.74 -8.09
C LYS A 32 -15.98 -2.29 -8.40
N THR A 33 -16.11 -1.49 -7.34
CA THR A 33 -16.01 -0.04 -7.46
C THR A 33 -14.62 0.22 -8.03
N GLU A 34 -14.56 0.48 -9.33
CA GLU A 34 -13.42 1.09 -10.01
C GLU A 34 -13.30 2.53 -9.49
N GLY A 35 -12.93 2.64 -8.21
CA GLY A 35 -12.56 3.90 -7.61
C GLY A 35 -11.29 4.35 -8.31
N LYS A 36 -11.32 5.57 -8.86
CA LYS A 36 -10.12 6.25 -9.37
C LYS A 36 -9.03 6.06 -8.32
N ILE A 37 -8.00 5.28 -8.65
CA ILE A 37 -6.89 5.04 -7.74
C ILE A 37 -6.26 6.40 -7.54
N ASN A 38 -6.45 6.99 -6.38
CA ASN A 38 -5.74 8.20 -6.04
C ASN A 38 -4.27 7.77 -5.91
N PRO A 39 -3.36 8.26 -6.77
CA PRO A 39 -1.95 7.87 -6.72
C PRO A 39 -1.28 8.29 -5.40
N THR A 40 -1.95 9.05 -4.54
CA THR A 40 -1.50 9.35 -3.17
C THR A 40 -2.21 8.54 -2.09
N ALA A 41 -3.37 7.92 -2.36
CA ALA A 41 -4.04 7.08 -1.37
C ALA A 41 -3.18 5.85 -1.05
N GLY A 42 -2.86 5.65 0.23
CA GLY A 42 -1.93 4.59 0.67
C GLY A 42 -0.47 4.82 0.28
N GLY A 43 -0.06 6.06 0.00
CA GLY A 43 1.32 6.39 -0.39
C GLY A 43 1.67 5.94 -1.80
N GLY A 44 0.68 5.77 -2.68
CA GLY A 44 0.90 5.49 -4.10
C GLY A 44 1.50 4.14 -4.44
N GLY A 45 1.40 3.16 -3.54
CA GLY A 45 2.08 1.87 -3.72
C GLY A 45 3.59 1.94 -3.49
N LEU A 46 4.08 3.02 -2.86
CA LEU A 46 5.48 3.17 -2.49
C LEU A 46 5.81 2.57 -1.12
N ALA A 47 4.78 2.30 -0.30
CA ALA A 47 4.98 1.79 1.05
C ALA A 47 5.72 0.45 1.05
N GLY A 48 6.80 0.35 1.82
CA GLY A 48 7.67 -0.82 1.90
C GLY A 48 9.14 -0.45 2.12
N ASP A 49 9.98 -1.48 2.09
CA ASP A 49 11.41 -1.37 2.25
C ASP A 49 12.10 -1.32 0.88
N TRP A 50 13.07 -0.43 0.77
CA TRP A 50 13.81 -0.14 -0.46
C TRP A 50 15.30 -0.16 -0.18
N ARG A 51 16.08 -0.70 -1.12
CA ARG A 51 17.53 -0.88 -1.00
C ARG A 51 18.23 -0.10 -2.11
N PRO A 52 19.25 0.70 -1.79
CA PRO A 52 20.06 1.35 -2.82
C PRO A 52 20.95 0.35 -3.56
N ASP A 53 21.31 0.70 -4.79
CA ASP A 53 22.33 -0.01 -5.57
C ASP A 53 23.69 0.13 -4.88
N GLY A 54 24.18 -0.96 -4.29
CA GLY A 54 25.37 -0.99 -3.44
C GLY A 54 25.09 -1.26 -1.95
N GLY A 55 23.82 -1.22 -1.52
CA GLY A 55 23.42 -1.56 -0.16
C GLY A 55 23.85 -0.52 0.89
N GLY A 56 24.21 -0.98 2.09
CA GLY A 56 24.62 -0.13 3.21
C GLY A 56 23.48 0.44 4.07
N TYR A 57 22.28 0.58 3.53
CA TYR A 57 21.09 0.97 4.31
C TYR A 57 19.81 0.38 3.72
N THR A 58 18.70 0.54 4.45
CA THR A 58 17.32 0.30 4.00
C THR A 58 16.55 1.62 4.08
N ALA A 59 15.99 2.07 2.95
CA ALA A 59 15.05 3.17 2.86
C ALA A 59 13.64 2.63 3.09
N GLN A 60 13.02 2.99 4.20
CA GLN A 60 11.65 2.60 4.51
C GLN A 60 10.70 3.75 4.18
N LEU A 61 9.72 3.47 3.33
CA LEU A 61 8.61 4.35 3.00
C LEU A 61 7.37 3.81 3.67
N GLN A 62 6.77 4.55 4.60
CA GLN A 62 5.55 4.11 5.27
C GLN A 62 4.70 5.31 5.66
N SER A 63 3.42 5.30 5.26
CA SER A 63 2.44 6.30 5.68
C SER A 63 2.88 7.76 5.42
N GLY A 64 3.59 8.01 4.31
CA GLY A 64 4.13 9.34 3.98
C GLY A 64 5.47 9.69 4.64
N VAL A 65 5.97 8.83 5.54
CA VAL A 65 7.26 9.00 6.21
C VAL A 65 8.35 8.24 5.44
N PHE A 66 9.47 8.92 5.22
CA PHE A 66 10.70 8.32 4.71
C PHE A 66 11.70 8.19 5.86
N SER A 67 12.31 7.01 6.00
CA SER A 67 13.40 6.81 6.94
C SER A 67 14.50 5.97 6.32
N THR A 68 15.73 6.19 6.76
CA THR A 68 16.88 5.41 6.35
C THR A 68 17.44 4.69 7.55
N ILE A 69 17.51 3.36 7.48
CA ILE A 69 17.98 2.46 8.53
C ILE A 69 19.35 1.94 8.12
N ALA A 70 20.36 2.15 8.94
CA ALA A 70 21.71 1.66 8.68
C ALA A 70 21.74 0.12 8.69
N GLY A 71 22.36 -0.50 7.69
CA GLY A 71 22.34 -1.96 7.52
C GLY A 71 23.19 -2.74 8.54
N ASP A 72 24.11 -2.07 9.22
CA ASP A 72 25.05 -2.64 10.19
C ASP A 72 24.53 -2.55 11.64
N THR A 73 23.91 -1.44 12.00
CA THR A 73 23.47 -1.11 13.36
C THR A 73 21.96 -1.14 13.54
N GLY A 74 21.18 -1.04 12.46
CA GLY A 74 19.72 -0.92 12.53
C GLY A 74 19.24 0.46 13.00
N ASN A 75 20.13 1.43 13.17
CA ASN A 75 19.77 2.77 13.62
C ASN A 75 19.17 3.61 12.50
N VAL A 76 18.20 4.48 12.82
CA VAL A 76 17.67 5.46 11.88
C VAL A 76 18.67 6.61 11.73
N ILE A 77 19.26 6.71 10.53
CA ILE A 77 20.30 7.69 10.20
C ILE A 77 19.80 8.90 9.43
N SER A 78 18.59 8.81 8.87
CA SER A 78 17.87 9.92 8.23
C SER A 78 16.37 9.73 8.37
N GLN A 79 15.62 10.81 8.50
CA GLN A 79 14.16 10.79 8.55
C GLN A 79 13.56 12.01 7.85
N GLY A 80 12.40 11.81 7.25
CA GLY A 80 11.60 12.86 6.62
C GLY A 80 10.33 12.31 6.02
N ASN A 81 9.95 12.84 4.87
CA ASN A 81 8.67 12.54 4.23
C ASN A 81 8.87 12.21 2.76
N TYR A 82 7.88 11.54 2.18
CA TYR A 82 7.77 11.32 0.75
C TYR A 82 6.36 11.60 0.27
N VAL A 83 6.26 12.02 -0.98
CA VAL A 83 4.98 12.26 -1.66
C VAL A 83 5.04 11.76 -3.09
N ALA A 84 4.02 10.99 -3.50
CA ALA A 84 3.81 10.67 -4.89
C ALA A 84 3.19 11.89 -5.59
N ILE A 85 3.95 12.51 -6.50
CA ILE A 85 3.48 13.67 -7.28
C ILE A 85 2.61 13.20 -8.45
N SER A 86 2.99 12.07 -9.06
CA SER A 86 2.26 11.41 -10.13
C SER A 86 2.46 9.89 -10.05
N GLU A 87 1.91 9.13 -11.00
CA GLU A 87 2.14 7.68 -11.10
C GLU A 87 3.61 7.33 -11.38
N THR A 88 4.39 8.25 -11.94
CA THR A 88 5.78 8.02 -12.36
C THR A 88 6.77 8.91 -11.61
N GLN A 89 6.32 9.80 -10.72
CA GLN A 89 7.17 10.76 -10.03
C GLN A 89 6.90 10.79 -8.52
N VAL A 90 7.98 10.74 -7.76
CA VAL A 90 7.98 10.80 -6.29
C VAL A 90 8.96 11.87 -5.84
N ASN A 91 8.60 12.66 -4.84
CA ASN A 91 9.51 13.57 -4.17
C ASN A 91 9.81 13.08 -2.76
N LEU A 92 11.08 13.09 -2.36
CA LEU A 92 11.56 12.73 -1.04
C LEU A 92 12.22 13.95 -0.43
N GLU A 93 11.99 14.17 0.87
CA GLU A 93 12.62 15.22 1.64
C GLU A 93 13.01 14.66 3.00
N TRP A 94 14.24 14.88 3.45
CA TRP A 94 14.71 14.31 4.71
C TRP A 94 15.80 15.14 5.38
N LYS A 95 16.04 14.83 6.64
CA LYS A 95 17.13 15.33 7.45
C LYS A 95 17.98 14.16 7.93
N SER A 96 19.30 14.30 7.87
CA SER A 96 20.22 13.34 8.45
C SER A 96 20.27 13.50 9.96
N ASN A 97 20.15 12.40 10.68
CA ASN A 97 20.33 12.34 12.13
C ASN A 97 21.83 12.33 12.50
N ILE A 98 22.71 11.99 11.55
CA ILE A 98 24.16 11.96 11.77
C ILE A 98 24.76 13.36 11.59
N THR A 99 24.48 14.01 10.46
CA THR A 99 25.10 15.30 10.11
C THR A 99 24.20 16.50 10.40
N GLY A 100 22.92 16.29 10.65
CA GLY A 100 21.92 17.36 10.79
C GLY A 100 21.54 18.04 9.48
N ALA A 101 22.15 17.67 8.35
CA ALA A 101 21.88 18.28 7.04
C ALA A 101 20.52 17.84 6.49
N SER A 102 19.79 18.78 5.89
CA SER A 102 18.58 18.50 5.12
C SER A 102 18.92 18.27 3.65
N ASN A 103 18.23 17.33 3.02
CA ASN A 103 18.36 17.04 1.59
C ASN A 103 16.99 16.66 1.01
N SER A 104 16.88 16.69 -0.31
CA SER A 104 15.69 16.23 -1.04
C SER A 104 16.12 15.49 -2.29
N ALA A 105 15.23 14.64 -2.82
CA ALA A 105 15.44 13.95 -4.07
C ALA A 105 14.16 13.80 -4.86
N GLN A 106 14.28 13.93 -6.17
CA GLN A 106 13.21 13.66 -7.12
C GLN A 106 13.47 12.30 -7.74
N CYS A 107 12.49 11.40 -7.64
CA CYS A 107 12.57 10.04 -8.13
C CYS A 107 11.58 9.79 -9.27
N LEU A 108 12.08 9.16 -10.32
CA LEU A 108 11.27 8.59 -11.39
C LEU A 108 10.98 7.13 -11.10
N ARG A 109 9.75 6.71 -11.32
CA ARG A 109 9.27 5.34 -11.09
C ARG A 109 8.93 4.67 -12.43
N PRO A 110 9.91 4.04 -13.10
CA PRO A 110 9.67 3.31 -14.35
C PRO A 110 8.82 2.05 -14.15
N ASP A 111 8.89 1.44 -12.97
CA ASP A 111 8.11 0.26 -12.57
C ASP A 111 7.85 0.28 -11.05
N PRO A 112 6.90 -0.53 -10.52
CA PRO A 112 6.53 -0.51 -9.11
C PRO A 112 7.65 -0.86 -8.11
N ASN A 113 8.75 -1.45 -8.57
CA ASN A 113 9.84 -1.94 -7.74
C ASN A 113 11.15 -1.16 -7.90
N THR A 114 11.17 -0.13 -8.76
CA THR A 114 12.37 0.67 -9.03
C THR A 114 12.08 2.16 -8.90
N LEU A 115 12.96 2.88 -8.21
CA LEU A 115 12.97 4.35 -8.15
C LEU A 115 14.35 4.86 -8.57
N ASN A 116 14.38 5.66 -9.62
CA ASN A 116 15.58 6.34 -10.12
C ASN A 116 15.57 7.78 -9.58
N CYS A 117 16.34 8.02 -8.53
CA CYS A 117 16.35 9.27 -7.78
C CYS A 117 17.54 10.14 -8.13
N THR A 118 17.34 11.45 -8.11
CA THR A 118 18.41 12.46 -8.16
C THR A 118 18.23 13.41 -6.99
N ASP A 119 19.26 13.54 -6.15
CA ASP A 119 19.24 14.46 -5.02
C ASP A 119 19.40 15.93 -5.43
N ALA A 120 19.16 16.84 -4.49
CA ALA A 120 19.31 18.28 -4.72
C ALA A 120 20.76 18.70 -5.07
N GLY A 121 21.75 17.86 -4.75
CA GLY A 121 23.15 18.03 -5.14
C GLY A 121 23.49 17.48 -6.53
N GLY A 122 22.52 16.92 -7.26
CA GLY A 122 22.69 16.35 -8.59
C GLY A 122 23.24 14.92 -8.59
N LYS A 123 23.32 14.24 -7.44
CA LYS A 123 23.75 12.83 -7.38
C LYS A 123 22.58 11.92 -7.66
N SER A 124 22.75 11.02 -8.63
CA SER A 124 21.75 10.00 -8.96
C SER A 124 22.02 8.69 -8.20
N PHE A 125 20.93 8.06 -7.75
CA PHE A 125 20.94 6.76 -7.08
C PHE A 125 19.66 6.00 -7.42
N VAL A 126 19.72 4.67 -7.36
CA VAL A 126 18.57 3.80 -7.63
C VAL A 126 18.18 3.11 -6.34
N LEU A 127 16.88 3.08 -6.04
CA LEU A 127 16.30 2.29 -4.96
C LEU A 127 15.47 1.16 -5.55
N ARG A 128 15.69 -0.06 -5.07
CA ARG A 128 14.93 -1.26 -5.44
C ARG A 128 14.13 -1.78 -4.27
N ARG A 129 12.87 -2.13 -4.50
CA ARG A 129 12.00 -2.73 -3.48
C ARG A 129 12.53 -4.11 -3.08
N THR A 130 12.48 -4.42 -1.78
CA THR A 130 12.87 -5.72 -1.20
C THR A 130 11.69 -6.47 -0.61
#